data_AF-A0A3R7CNN3-F1
#
_entry.id   AF-A0A3R7CNN3-F1
#
_cell.length_a   1.000
_cell.length_b   1.000
_cell.length_c   1.000
_cell.angle_alpha   90.00
_cell.angle_beta   90.00
_cell.angle_gamma   90.00
#
_symmetry.space_group_name_H-M   'P 1'
#
loop_
_entity.id
_entity.type
_entity.pdbx_description
1 polymer ?
#
loop_
_entity_poly.entity_id
_entity_poly.type
_entity_poly.pdbx_seq_one_letter_code
_entity_poly.pdbx_strand_id
1 'polypeptide(L)'
;MGLFTKKKQAEDQKTTTDKAVDVKVDNDTKVEKEKKSPVKKQTTSVEKRVAVKKVSKKAVGQRNQSRPGDAYRILLKPVISEKATISASQNKYVFEVADKANKVEVKKAILEVYGVVPKAVNILNQGGKTVRFGRRVGKTKNIKKAVVTLKKGDSIKLYEGI
;
A
#
# COMPACT_ATOMS: atom_id res chain seq x y z
N MET A 1 -2.64 -39.43 -50.22
CA MET A 1 -3.71 -39.07 -51.17
C MET A 1 -4.92 -38.62 -50.35
N GLY A 2 -5.71 -37.60 -50.73
CA GLY A 2 -5.60 -36.68 -51.87
C GLY A 2 -6.78 -35.70 -51.92
N LEU A 3 -6.85 -34.89 -52.99
CA LEU A 3 -7.96 -33.98 -53.38
C LEU A 3 -8.16 -32.69 -52.57
N PHE A 4 -7.64 -31.59 -53.12
CA PHE A 4 -8.02 -30.20 -52.82
C PHE A 4 -9.34 -29.84 -53.54
N THR A 5 -10.21 -29.01 -52.93
CA THR A 5 -11.19 -28.20 -53.68
C THR A 5 -11.31 -26.75 -53.17
N LYS A 6 -10.78 -25.86 -54.01
CA LYS A 6 -10.83 -24.39 -53.98
C LYS A 6 -12.23 -23.79 -53.72
N LYS A 7 -12.32 -22.69 -52.94
CA LYS A 7 -12.74 -21.34 -53.40
C LYS A 7 -13.08 -20.34 -52.25
N LYS A 8 -12.27 -19.29 -52.10
CA LYS A 8 -12.71 -17.88 -51.99
C LYS A 8 -11.53 -16.96 -52.38
N GLN A 9 -11.79 -15.74 -52.84
CA GLN A 9 -10.82 -14.86 -53.52
C GLN A 9 -10.92 -13.41 -53.02
N ALA A 10 -9.80 -12.65 -53.13
CA ALA A 10 -9.65 -11.18 -53.05
C ALA A 10 -10.08 -10.50 -51.71
N GLU A 11 -9.42 -9.44 -51.17
CA GLU A 11 -8.82 -8.22 -51.76
C GLU A 11 -9.91 -7.24 -52.27
N ASP A 12 -9.89 -5.93 -52.02
CA ASP A 12 -8.79 -4.94 -52.05
C ASP A 12 -8.70 -3.95 -50.85
N GLN A 13 -7.83 -2.93 -50.95
CA GLN A 13 -7.64 -1.83 -49.98
C GLN A 13 -7.76 -0.42 -50.59
N LYS A 14 -8.42 0.51 -49.86
CA LYS A 14 -8.35 1.99 -50.03
C LYS A 14 -8.97 2.51 -51.35
N THR A 15 -9.40 3.77 -51.51
CA THR A 15 -9.27 5.01 -50.70
C THR A 15 -10.66 5.42 -50.11
N THR A 16 -11.19 6.64 -49.93
CA THR A 16 -10.82 8.02 -50.35
C THR A 16 -11.35 9.11 -49.39
N THR A 17 -11.66 10.31 -49.90
CA THR A 17 -11.65 11.64 -49.26
C THR A 17 -13.01 12.27 -48.88
N ASP A 18 -12.92 13.36 -48.11
CA ASP A 18 -13.78 14.56 -48.07
C ASP A 18 -15.25 14.50 -47.61
N LYS A 19 -15.46 14.91 -46.35
CA LYS A 19 -16.27 16.11 -46.02
C LYS A 19 -16.02 16.60 -44.59
N ALA A 20 -15.76 17.89 -44.45
CA ALA A 20 -15.73 18.58 -43.15
C ALA A 20 -17.11 19.13 -42.81
N VAL A 21 -17.49 19.08 -41.52
CA VAL A 21 -18.60 19.84 -40.95
C VAL A 21 -18.19 20.26 -39.54
N ASP A 22 -17.88 21.54 -39.35
CA ASP A 22 -17.75 22.14 -38.02
C ASP A 22 -19.11 22.20 -37.32
N VAL A 23 -19.16 21.78 -36.05
CA VAL A 23 -20.28 22.09 -35.15
C VAL A 23 -19.71 22.74 -33.90
N LYS A 24 -19.61 24.07 -33.95
CA LYS A 24 -19.48 24.89 -32.74
C LYS A 24 -20.82 24.91 -32.03
N VAL A 25 -20.82 24.61 -30.73
CA VAL A 25 -21.89 25.01 -29.82
C VAL A 25 -21.21 25.66 -28.62
N ASP A 26 -20.77 26.91 -28.84
CA ASP A 26 -20.48 27.83 -27.76
C ASP A 26 -21.77 28.03 -26.95
N ASN A 27 -21.69 27.99 -25.63
CA ASN A 27 -22.84 28.25 -24.77
C ASN A 27 -22.38 29.10 -23.59
N ASP A 28 -22.46 30.41 -23.79
CA ASP A 28 -21.91 31.40 -22.88
C ASP A 28 -22.78 31.58 -21.63
N THR A 29 -22.10 31.53 -20.49
CA THR A 29 -22.27 32.47 -19.37
C THR A 29 -23.66 33.11 -19.15
N LYS A 30 -24.39 32.64 -18.13
CA LYS A 30 -25.08 33.60 -17.25
C LYS A 30 -24.92 33.26 -15.77
N VAL A 31 -24.53 34.29 -15.01
CA VAL A 31 -24.43 34.30 -13.55
C VAL A 31 -25.72 34.84 -12.94
N GLU A 32 -26.16 34.27 -11.83
CA GLU A 32 -26.93 35.01 -10.82
C GLU A 32 -26.62 34.49 -9.40
N LYS A 33 -26.81 35.33 -8.39
CA LYS A 33 -26.41 35.12 -6.99
C LYS A 33 -27.62 35.23 -6.05
N GLU A 34 -27.36 35.05 -4.75
CA GLU A 34 -28.27 35.33 -3.62
C GLU A 34 -29.33 34.24 -3.36
N LYS A 35 -29.90 34.08 -2.15
CA LYS A 35 -29.75 34.84 -0.89
C LYS A 35 -29.17 33.97 0.25
N LYS A 36 -28.64 34.62 1.28
CA LYS A 36 -28.55 34.04 2.64
C LYS A 36 -29.90 34.19 3.34
N SER A 37 -30.28 33.22 4.16
CA SER A 37 -31.37 33.35 5.15
C SER A 37 -30.89 32.92 6.55
N PRO A 38 -31.45 33.48 7.66
CA PRO A 38 -30.68 33.59 8.92
C PRO A 38 -31.41 33.04 10.17
N VAL A 39 -30.72 33.11 11.34
CA VAL A 39 -31.29 32.89 12.70
C VAL A 39 -31.60 31.40 12.98
N LYS A 40 -31.37 30.80 14.16
CA LYS A 40 -31.47 31.31 15.54
C LYS A 40 -30.41 30.75 16.48
N LYS A 41 -29.95 31.57 17.45
CA LYS A 41 -29.24 31.10 18.64
C LYS A 41 -30.24 30.46 19.61
N GLN A 42 -29.89 29.32 20.20
CA GLN A 42 -30.32 28.96 21.56
C GLN A 42 -29.11 28.41 22.31
N THR A 43 -29.06 28.73 23.61
CA THR A 43 -27.95 28.42 24.52
C THR A 43 -28.48 27.72 25.78
N THR A 44 -27.55 27.20 26.57
CA THR A 44 -27.69 26.76 27.98
C THR A 44 -28.33 25.41 28.33
N SER A 45 -27.76 24.83 29.39
CA SER A 45 -28.36 23.91 30.38
C SER A 45 -28.87 22.52 29.96
N VAL A 46 -27.93 21.59 29.68
CA VAL A 46 -27.96 20.23 30.30
C VAL A 46 -26.56 19.86 30.79
N GLU A 47 -26.04 20.61 31.77
CA GLU A 47 -24.91 20.13 32.59
C GLU A 47 -25.42 19.22 33.71
N LYS A 48 -24.54 18.33 34.20
CA LYS A 48 -24.74 17.39 35.32
C LYS A 48 -25.79 16.28 35.06
N ARG A 49 -25.30 15.07 34.72
CA ARG A 49 -25.40 13.83 35.56
C ARG A 49 -24.96 12.53 34.85
N VAL A 50 -23.69 12.42 34.42
CA VAL A 50 -23.02 11.10 34.27
C VAL A 50 -21.63 11.17 34.90
N ALA A 51 -21.58 11.20 36.24
CA ALA A 51 -20.33 11.21 37.01
C ALA A 51 -19.77 9.78 37.20
N VAL A 52 -19.49 9.07 36.11
CA VAL A 52 -18.90 7.72 36.16
C VAL A 52 -17.39 7.82 36.38
N LYS A 53 -17.00 7.62 37.64
CA LYS A 53 -15.66 7.29 38.18
C LYS A 53 -14.45 7.80 37.38
N LYS A 54 -13.72 8.76 37.97
CA LYS A 54 -12.31 9.05 37.65
C LYS A 54 -11.44 7.81 37.93
N VAL A 55 -11.35 6.88 36.98
CA VAL A 55 -10.39 5.78 37.05
C VAL A 55 -8.98 6.36 36.94
N SER A 56 -8.21 6.15 38.00
CA SER A 56 -6.80 6.52 38.21
C SER A 56 -5.99 6.86 36.95
N LYS A 57 -5.79 8.15 36.66
CA LYS A 57 -4.75 8.66 35.74
C LYS A 57 -3.34 8.53 36.38
N LYS A 58 -2.94 7.32 36.78
CA LYS A 58 -1.64 7.05 37.41
C LYS A 58 -1.14 5.66 36.97
N ALA A 59 0.14 5.58 36.61
CA ALA A 59 0.90 4.35 36.32
C ALA A 59 0.61 3.52 35.03
N VAL A 60 -0.08 4.06 34.01
CA VAL A 60 0.11 3.55 32.63
C VAL A 60 1.35 4.24 32.04
N GLY A 61 2.48 3.55 32.06
CA GLY A 61 3.80 4.15 31.80
C GLY A 61 4.04 4.63 30.36
N GLN A 62 4.89 5.66 30.22
CA GLN A 62 5.33 6.28 28.96
C GLN A 62 6.24 5.34 28.12
N ARG A 63 5.73 4.18 27.70
CA ARG A 63 6.51 3.11 27.06
C ARG A 63 6.21 2.89 25.58
N ASN A 64 5.08 3.37 25.08
CA ASN A 64 4.62 3.14 23.69
C ASN A 64 4.74 4.39 22.79
N GLN A 65 5.69 5.27 23.06
CA GLN A 65 6.15 6.25 22.07
C GLN A 65 7.32 5.64 21.32
N SER A 66 7.14 5.43 20.01
CA SER A 66 8.20 4.98 19.10
C SER A 66 9.26 6.08 19.03
N ARG A 67 10.50 5.76 19.43
CA ARG A 67 11.61 6.72 19.40
C ARG A 67 12.09 6.87 17.95
N PRO A 68 12.52 8.06 17.52
CA PRO A 68 13.20 8.21 16.23
C PRO A 68 14.43 7.29 16.22
N GLY A 69 14.44 6.33 15.29
CA GLY A 69 15.44 5.25 15.23
C GLY A 69 14.91 3.84 15.50
N ASP A 70 13.74 3.67 16.14
CA ASP A 70 13.15 2.34 16.34
C ASP A 70 12.79 1.67 14.99
N ALA A 71 12.43 2.45 13.96
CA ALA A 71 12.15 1.97 12.61
C ALA A 71 13.27 1.11 11.99
N TYR A 72 14.53 1.55 12.12
CA TYR A 72 15.72 0.81 11.64
C TYR A 72 16.03 -0.45 12.48
N ARG A 73 15.43 -0.58 13.67
CA ARG A 73 15.50 -1.81 14.48
C ARG A 73 14.38 -2.79 14.11
N ILE A 74 13.29 -2.29 13.51
CA ILE A 74 12.13 -3.07 13.05
C ILE A 74 12.38 -3.64 11.64
N LEU A 75 12.82 -2.81 10.69
CA LEU A 75 13.15 -3.20 9.32
C LEU A 75 14.64 -3.53 9.21
N LEU A 76 14.99 -4.80 8.95
CA LEU A 76 16.39 -5.25 8.95
C LEU A 76 17.04 -5.19 7.56
N LYS A 77 16.32 -5.62 6.51
CA LYS A 77 16.79 -5.60 5.11
C LYS A 77 15.65 -5.96 4.13
N PRO A 78 15.74 -5.60 2.84
CA PRO A 78 14.93 -6.23 1.79
C PRO A 78 15.24 -7.72 1.68
N VAL A 79 14.28 -8.49 1.14
CA VAL A 79 14.47 -9.86 0.68
C VAL A 79 14.48 -9.84 -0.84
N ILE A 80 15.63 -10.17 -1.43
CA ILE A 80 15.80 -10.32 -2.88
C ILE A 80 15.72 -11.82 -3.20
N SER A 81 14.86 -12.17 -4.15
CA SER A 81 14.64 -13.52 -4.70
C SER A 81 13.65 -13.41 -5.85
N GLU A 82 13.66 -14.34 -6.81
CA GLU A 82 12.72 -14.37 -7.95
C GLU A 82 11.26 -14.09 -7.55
N LYS A 83 10.77 -14.80 -6.53
CA LYS A 83 9.40 -14.63 -6.00
C LYS A 83 9.16 -13.25 -5.36
N ALA A 84 10.19 -12.62 -4.80
CA ALA A 84 10.09 -11.24 -4.30
C ALA A 84 10.06 -10.22 -5.45
N THR A 85 10.83 -10.44 -6.53
CA THR A 85 10.79 -9.59 -7.74
C THR A 85 9.41 -9.68 -8.43
N ILE A 86 8.88 -10.89 -8.62
CA ILE A 86 7.51 -11.13 -9.12
C ILE A 86 6.44 -10.47 -8.21
N SER A 87 6.71 -10.40 -6.90
CA SER A 87 5.83 -9.70 -5.96
C SER A 87 5.95 -8.17 -6.07
N ALA A 88 7.15 -7.63 -6.32
CA ALA A 88 7.39 -6.21 -6.53
C ALA A 88 6.62 -5.67 -7.75
N SER A 89 6.56 -6.44 -8.85
CA SER A 89 5.71 -6.13 -10.02
C SER A 89 4.21 -6.03 -9.69
N GLN A 90 3.78 -6.59 -8.55
CA GLN A 90 2.40 -6.49 -8.02
C GLN A 90 2.26 -5.42 -6.93
N ASN A 91 3.24 -4.52 -6.75
CA ASN A 91 3.35 -3.54 -5.66
C ASN A 91 3.40 -4.20 -4.27
N LYS A 92 4.04 -5.38 -4.16
CA LYS A 92 4.19 -6.17 -2.93
C LYS A 92 5.68 -6.40 -2.62
N TYR A 93 6.22 -5.62 -1.70
CA TYR A 93 7.64 -5.68 -1.32
C TYR A 93 7.85 -6.60 -0.12
N VAL A 94 9.03 -7.23 0.00
CA VAL A 94 9.28 -8.26 1.03
C VAL A 94 10.50 -7.88 1.86
N PHE A 95 10.33 -7.73 3.16
CA PHE A 95 11.39 -7.34 4.10
C PHE A 95 11.64 -8.42 5.15
N GLU A 96 12.89 -8.61 5.55
CA GLU A 96 13.22 -9.27 6.83
C GLU A 96 13.06 -8.23 7.94
N VAL A 97 12.36 -8.61 9.02
CA VAL A 97 12.02 -7.73 10.13
C VAL A 97 12.36 -8.39 11.48
N ALA A 98 12.52 -7.60 12.53
CA ALA A 98 12.87 -8.13 13.85
C ALA A 98 11.83 -9.13 14.39
N ASP A 99 12.30 -10.19 15.04
CA ASP A 99 11.44 -11.30 15.47
C ASP A 99 10.33 -10.88 16.45
N LYS A 100 10.52 -9.77 17.19
CA LYS A 100 9.52 -9.18 18.09
C LYS A 100 8.55 -8.18 17.41
N ALA A 101 8.77 -7.80 16.15
CA ALA A 101 8.02 -6.73 15.48
C ALA A 101 6.55 -7.09 15.19
N ASN A 102 5.66 -6.12 15.39
CA ASN A 102 4.22 -6.19 15.11
C ASN A 102 3.85 -5.56 13.76
N LYS A 103 2.66 -5.89 13.22
CA LYS A 103 2.16 -5.30 11.96
C LYS A 103 2.05 -3.77 12.00
N VAL A 104 1.70 -3.20 13.15
CA VAL A 104 1.57 -1.73 13.33
C VAL A 104 2.95 -1.05 13.32
N GLU A 105 3.94 -1.66 13.97
CA GLU A 105 5.33 -1.19 13.97
C GLU A 105 5.94 -1.23 12.56
N VAL A 106 5.73 -2.31 11.81
CA VAL A 106 6.19 -2.41 10.41
C VAL A 106 5.51 -1.35 9.53
N LYS A 107 4.22 -1.06 9.72
CA LYS A 107 3.54 0.04 8.99
C LYS A 107 4.17 1.40 9.28
N LYS A 108 4.47 1.70 10.55
CA LYS A 108 5.14 2.95 10.95
C LYS A 108 6.56 3.04 10.37
N ALA A 109 7.36 1.99 10.54
CA ALA A 109 8.74 1.97 10.10
C ALA A 109 8.90 2.19 8.59
N ILE A 110 7.95 1.71 7.78
CA ILE A 110 7.95 1.92 6.31
C ILE A 110 7.58 3.35 5.93
N LEU A 111 6.64 3.97 6.67
CA LEU A 111 6.33 5.38 6.53
C LEU A 111 7.53 6.26 6.93
N GLU A 112 8.22 5.91 8.02
CA GLU A 112 9.39 6.63 8.54
C GLU A 112 10.64 6.48 7.65
N VAL A 113 10.90 5.30 7.08
CA VAL A 113 12.12 5.02 6.29
C VAL A 113 11.95 5.31 4.79
N TYR A 114 10.75 5.13 4.22
CA TYR A 114 10.50 5.27 2.78
C TYR A 114 9.49 6.37 2.42
N GLY A 115 8.82 7.01 3.39
CA GLY A 115 7.80 8.03 3.14
C GLY A 115 6.45 7.51 2.61
N VAL A 116 6.34 6.20 2.34
CA VAL A 116 5.16 5.60 1.68
C VAL A 116 4.15 5.04 2.69
N VAL A 117 2.84 5.14 2.39
CA VAL A 117 1.74 4.63 3.22
C VAL A 117 1.33 3.20 2.80
N PRO A 118 1.72 2.14 3.53
CA PRO A 118 1.38 0.76 3.16
C PRO A 118 -0.11 0.41 3.37
N LYS A 119 -0.77 -0.02 2.30
CA LYS A 119 -2.17 -0.50 2.30
C LYS A 119 -2.33 -1.71 3.24
N ALA A 120 -1.54 -2.75 3.05
CA ALA A 120 -1.59 -3.99 3.84
C ALA A 120 -0.20 -4.49 4.24
N VAL A 121 -0.12 -5.19 5.37
CA VAL A 121 1.11 -5.84 5.86
C VAL A 121 0.78 -7.25 6.34
N ASN A 122 1.36 -8.23 5.68
CA ASN A 122 1.22 -9.65 5.98
C ASN A 122 2.56 -10.14 6.55
N ILE A 123 2.55 -10.77 7.73
CA ILE A 123 3.76 -11.24 8.41
C ILE A 123 3.74 -12.77 8.47
N LEU A 124 4.89 -13.39 8.21
CA LEU A 124 5.12 -14.83 8.36
C LEU A 124 6.44 -15.08 9.10
N ASN A 125 6.45 -16.09 9.96
CA ASN A 125 7.66 -16.53 10.66
C ASN A 125 8.24 -17.74 9.93
N GLN A 126 9.47 -17.62 9.42
CA GLN A 126 10.20 -18.74 8.82
C GLN A 126 11.15 -19.34 9.87
N GLY A 127 10.96 -20.61 10.20
CA GLY A 127 11.89 -21.36 11.05
C GLY A 127 13.26 -21.50 10.38
N GLY A 128 14.33 -21.29 11.13
CA GLY A 128 15.69 -21.54 10.65
C GLY A 128 15.92 -23.02 10.35
N LYS A 129 16.72 -23.32 9.32
CA LYS A 129 17.05 -24.70 8.93
C LYS A 129 17.98 -25.35 9.96
N THR A 130 17.80 -26.63 10.22
CA THR A 130 18.81 -27.44 10.93
C THR A 130 20.01 -27.62 10.00
N VAL A 131 21.23 -27.43 10.52
CA VAL A 131 22.49 -27.52 9.77
C VAL A 131 23.51 -28.32 10.57
N ARG A 132 24.38 -29.08 9.89
CA ARG A 132 25.45 -29.86 10.52
C ARG A 132 26.81 -29.34 10.06
N PHE A 133 27.73 -29.16 11.01
CA PHE A 133 29.13 -28.82 10.75
C PHE A 133 30.01 -29.87 11.43
N GLY A 134 30.56 -30.78 10.64
CA GLY A 134 31.24 -31.98 11.14
C GLY A 134 30.38 -32.77 12.12
N ARG A 135 30.88 -32.97 13.35
CA ARG A 135 30.19 -33.70 14.43
C ARG A 135 29.09 -32.89 15.13
N ARG A 136 29.01 -31.56 14.94
CA ARG A 136 28.03 -30.69 15.63
C ARG A 136 26.79 -30.44 14.77
N VAL A 137 25.61 -30.57 15.37
CA VAL A 137 24.33 -30.13 14.79
C VAL A 137 23.93 -28.79 15.41
N GLY A 138 23.51 -27.85 14.58
CA GLY A 138 23.01 -26.54 14.99
C GLY A 138 21.79 -26.13 14.15
N LYS A 139 21.36 -24.88 14.30
CA LYS A 139 20.20 -24.33 13.58
C LYS A 139 20.50 -22.90 13.15
N THR A 140 20.14 -22.54 11.92
CA THR A 140 20.17 -21.15 11.45
C THR A 140 19.22 -20.28 12.30
N LYS A 141 19.47 -18.97 12.35
CA LYS A 141 18.52 -18.00 12.92
C LYS A 141 17.12 -18.17 12.30
N ASN A 142 16.08 -18.05 13.12
CA ASN A 142 14.72 -17.86 12.60
C ASN A 142 14.62 -16.49 11.90
N ILE A 143 13.69 -16.34 10.95
CA ILE A 143 13.53 -15.12 10.16
C ILE A 143 12.05 -14.76 10.09
N LYS A 144 11.65 -13.62 10.65
CA LYS A 144 10.33 -13.03 10.38
C LYS A 144 10.39 -12.23 9.07
N LYS A 145 9.46 -12.50 8.15
CA LYS A 145 9.29 -11.75 6.90
C LYS A 145 7.99 -10.96 6.90
N ALA A 146 8.03 -9.73 6.43
CA ALA A 146 6.87 -8.88 6.17
C ALA A 146 6.70 -8.69 4.67
N VAL A 147 5.56 -9.11 4.12
CA VAL A 147 5.10 -8.77 2.78
C VAL A 147 4.21 -7.53 2.89
N VAL A 148 4.54 -6.50 2.14
CA VAL A 148 4.00 -5.15 2.28
C VAL A 148 3.38 -4.74 0.95
N THR A 149 2.06 -4.58 0.94
CA THR A 149 1.30 -4.14 -0.23
C THR A 149 1.11 -2.63 -0.18
N LEU A 150 1.57 -1.92 -1.20
CA LEU A 150 1.40 -0.47 -1.33
C LEU A 150 0.11 -0.12 -2.10
N LYS A 151 -0.11 1.16 -2.45
CA LYS A 151 -1.13 1.54 -3.44
C LYS A 151 -0.57 1.37 -4.85
N LYS A 152 -1.44 1.47 -5.87
CA LYS A 152 -0.98 1.58 -7.26
C LYS A 152 -0.31 2.95 -7.44
N GLY A 153 0.91 2.98 -7.97
CA GLY A 153 1.69 4.20 -8.20
C GLY A 153 2.73 4.52 -7.11
N ASP A 154 2.69 3.86 -5.96
CA ASP A 154 3.73 3.97 -4.94
C ASP A 154 4.85 2.94 -5.23
N SER A 155 6.06 3.38 -5.56
CA SER A 155 7.24 2.49 -5.69
C SER A 155 8.18 2.57 -4.49
N ILE A 156 9.11 1.61 -4.39
CA ILE A 156 10.27 1.70 -3.48
C ILE A 156 11.54 1.59 -4.32
N LYS A 157 12.27 2.71 -4.44
CA LYS A 157 13.48 2.87 -5.28
C LYS A 157 14.57 1.79 -5.11
N LEU A 158 14.59 1.12 -3.96
CA LEU A 158 15.45 -0.03 -3.65
C LEU A 158 15.24 -1.25 -4.57
N TYR A 159 14.15 -1.30 -5.35
CA TYR A 159 13.80 -2.41 -6.25
C TYR A 159 13.80 -2.02 -7.74
N GLU A 160 14.19 -0.80 -8.11
CA GLU A 160 14.08 -0.27 -9.49
C GLU A 160 15.26 -0.64 -10.42
N GLY A 161 16.16 -1.54 -9.96
CA GLY A 161 17.36 -1.95 -10.70
C GLY A 161 17.66 -3.45 -10.58
N ILE A 162 16.61 -4.29 -10.65
CA ILE A 162 16.65 -5.77 -10.56
C ILE A 162 15.71 -6.37 -11.59
#